data_AF-C0BLG2-F1
#
_entry.id   AF-C0BLG2-F1
#
_cell.length_a   1.000
_cell.length_b   1.000
_cell.length_c   1.000
_cell.angle_alpha   90.00
_cell.angle_beta   90.00
_cell.angle_gamma   90.00
#
_symmetry.space_group_name_H-M   'P 1'
#
loop_
_entity.id
_entity.type
_entity.pdbx_description
1 polymer ?
#
loop_
_entity_poly.entity_id
_entity_poly.type
_entity_poly.pdbx_seq_one_letter_code
_entity_poly.pdbx_strand_id
1 'polypeptide(L)'
;MSKVKTIKTLAILLFFSALMVNCSTQNSRRNPYLQELNFSIELNLSLPKYNPLKIIGNPVYIDASGIGTKGIIVMNSGFDQFVAFEASCANHAPNSCSTLVIDGQNGICDCDALSYSLFTGQLLNPANSTERNYDLLAYQTQASGNTVRVFN
;
A
#
# COMPACT_ATOMS: atom_id res chain seq x y z
N MET A 1 37.42 49.23 -12.04
CA MET A 1 36.01 48.73 -12.00
C MET A 1 35.81 47.26 -12.38
N SER A 2 36.79 46.56 -12.97
CA SER A 2 36.62 45.15 -13.40
C SER A 2 36.63 44.13 -12.24
N LYS A 3 37.58 44.24 -11.29
CA LYS A 3 37.73 43.28 -10.17
C LYS A 3 36.49 43.14 -9.26
N VAL A 4 35.73 44.23 -9.05
CA VAL A 4 34.51 44.22 -8.22
C VAL A 4 33.36 43.46 -8.90
N LYS A 5 33.28 43.49 -10.23
CA LYS A 5 32.30 42.68 -10.98
C LYS A 5 32.64 41.20 -10.86
N THR A 6 33.92 40.83 -11.02
CA THR A 6 34.37 39.43 -10.89
C THR A 6 34.11 38.83 -9.52
N ILE A 7 34.33 39.59 -8.43
CA ILE A 7 34.07 39.13 -7.05
C ILE A 7 32.58 38.93 -6.79
N LYS A 8 31.72 39.86 -7.28
CA LYS A 8 30.26 39.71 -7.19
C LYS A 8 29.75 38.50 -7.96
N THR A 9 30.26 38.28 -9.17
CA THR A 9 29.93 37.09 -9.98
C THR A 9 30.37 35.80 -9.30
N LEU A 10 31.56 35.78 -8.69
CA LEU A 10 32.08 34.62 -7.97
C LEU A 10 31.26 34.32 -6.70
N ALA A 11 30.82 35.34 -5.98
CA ALA A 11 29.95 35.19 -4.80
C ALA A 11 28.55 34.66 -5.16
N ILE A 12 27.97 35.09 -6.29
CA ILE A 12 26.68 34.58 -6.78
C ILE A 12 26.79 33.11 -7.21
N LEU A 13 27.89 32.72 -7.86
CA LEU A 13 28.17 31.32 -8.21
C LEU A 13 28.33 30.43 -6.97
N LEU A 14 29.03 30.94 -5.93
CA LEU A 14 29.19 30.20 -4.68
C LEU A 14 27.84 30.00 -3.96
N PHE A 15 26.98 31.03 -3.95
CA PHE A 15 25.64 30.98 -3.37
C PHE A 15 24.71 30.00 -4.13
N PHE A 16 24.78 29.97 -5.47
CA PHE A 16 24.03 28.99 -6.27
C PHE A 16 24.52 27.56 -6.08
N SER A 17 25.83 27.35 -5.85
CA SER A 17 26.37 26.01 -5.57
C SER A 17 25.93 25.47 -4.20
N ALA A 18 25.73 26.35 -3.22
CA ALA A 18 25.25 25.98 -1.87
C ALA A 18 23.76 25.58 -1.84
N LEU A 19 22.99 25.91 -2.89
CA LEU A 19 21.58 25.50 -3.03
C LEU A 19 21.43 24.08 -3.58
N MET A 20 22.51 23.39 -3.99
CA MET A 20 22.46 22.00 -4.47
C MET A 20 22.73 20.95 -3.37
N VAL A 21 22.58 21.32 -2.09
CA VAL A 21 22.79 20.38 -0.98
C VAL A 21 21.54 19.50 -0.80
N ASN A 22 21.61 18.32 -1.42
CA ASN A 22 21.08 17.03 -0.95
C ASN A 22 19.57 16.92 -0.69
N CYS A 23 18.79 16.69 -1.75
CA CYS A 23 17.55 15.94 -1.62
C CYS A 23 17.90 14.44 -1.62
N SER A 24 18.12 13.86 -0.43
CA SER A 24 18.14 12.41 -0.34
C SER A 24 16.71 11.93 -0.54
N THR A 25 16.45 11.29 -1.68
CA THR A 25 15.23 10.49 -1.80
C THR A 25 15.36 9.40 -0.73
N GLN A 26 14.61 9.51 0.36
CA GLN A 26 14.32 8.34 1.18
C GLN A 26 13.65 7.35 0.23
N ASN A 27 14.46 6.46 -0.35
CA ASN A 27 13.96 5.31 -1.05
C ASN A 27 13.26 4.50 0.03
N SER A 28 11.96 4.77 0.22
CA SER A 28 11.05 3.78 0.75
C SER A 28 11.22 2.60 -0.18
N ARG A 29 12.09 1.66 0.23
CA ARG A 29 12.41 0.50 -0.58
C ARG A 29 11.08 -0.23 -0.71
N ARG A 30 10.59 -0.34 -1.96
CA ARG A 30 9.39 -1.10 -2.28
C ARG A 30 9.50 -2.47 -1.64
N ASN A 31 8.36 -3.01 -1.22
CA ASN A 31 8.30 -4.34 -0.64
C ASN A 31 8.89 -5.35 -1.65
N PRO A 32 10.00 -6.04 -1.34
CA PRO A 32 10.66 -6.92 -2.30
C PRO A 32 9.90 -8.24 -2.50
N TYR A 33 8.93 -8.54 -1.65
CA TYR A 33 8.19 -9.80 -1.68
C TYR A 33 6.92 -9.74 -2.53
N LEU A 34 6.34 -8.55 -2.70
CA LEU A 34 5.05 -8.35 -3.35
C LEU A 34 5.22 -7.59 -4.67
N GLN A 35 4.54 -8.07 -5.71
CA GLN A 35 4.57 -7.44 -7.02
C GLN A 35 3.40 -6.46 -7.16
N GLU A 36 3.69 -5.27 -7.70
CA GLU A 36 2.69 -4.28 -8.07
C GLU A 36 2.16 -4.59 -9.47
N LEU A 37 1.34 -5.65 -9.58
CA LEU A 37 0.72 -6.04 -10.85
C LEU A 37 -0.30 -4.98 -11.30
N ASN A 38 -0.31 -4.65 -12.59
CA ASN A 38 -1.32 -3.74 -13.16
C ASN A 38 -2.64 -4.49 -13.34
N PHE A 39 -3.71 -4.02 -12.70
CA PHE A 39 -5.06 -4.57 -12.88
C PHE A 39 -6.14 -3.52 -12.61
N SER A 40 -7.37 -3.83 -13.02
CA SER A 40 -8.55 -3.03 -12.70
C SER A 40 -9.78 -3.94 -12.67
N ILE A 41 -10.49 -3.98 -11.55
CA ILE A 41 -11.75 -4.74 -11.39
C ILE A 41 -12.86 -3.86 -10.82
N GLU A 42 -14.09 -4.24 -11.11
CA GLU A 42 -15.29 -3.60 -10.58
C GLU A 42 -16.09 -4.57 -9.71
N LEU A 43 -16.46 -4.09 -8.52
CA LEU A 43 -17.24 -4.83 -7.54
C LEU A 43 -18.64 -4.22 -7.48
N ASN A 44 -19.64 -4.99 -7.90
CA ASN A 44 -21.04 -4.55 -7.88
C ASN A 44 -21.68 -4.90 -6.53
N LEU A 45 -21.91 -3.89 -5.68
CA LEU A 45 -22.45 -4.05 -4.33
C LEU A 45 -23.90 -4.63 -4.30
N SER A 46 -24.58 -4.75 -5.43
CA SER A 46 -25.89 -5.40 -5.54
C SER A 46 -25.77 -6.92 -5.57
N LEU A 47 -24.58 -7.47 -5.85
CA LEU A 47 -24.36 -8.90 -5.87
C LEU A 47 -24.20 -9.43 -4.43
N PRO A 48 -24.80 -10.58 -4.09
CA PRO A 48 -24.70 -11.15 -2.74
C PRO A 48 -23.27 -11.34 -2.24
N LYS A 49 -22.33 -11.68 -3.14
CA LYS A 49 -20.89 -11.84 -2.84
C LYS A 49 -20.26 -10.58 -2.21
N TYR A 50 -20.73 -9.38 -2.60
CA TYR A 50 -20.19 -8.10 -2.14
C TYR A 50 -21.08 -7.40 -1.13
N ASN A 51 -22.19 -8.01 -0.72
CA ASN A 51 -23.09 -7.44 0.28
C ASN A 51 -22.40 -7.10 1.62
N PRO A 52 -21.39 -7.87 2.12
CA PRO A 52 -20.68 -7.49 3.33
C PRO A 52 -20.02 -6.11 3.24
N LEU A 53 -19.58 -5.67 2.04
CA LEU A 53 -18.95 -4.37 1.82
C LEU A 53 -19.91 -3.18 2.00
N LYS A 54 -21.22 -3.41 2.17
CA LYS A 54 -22.17 -2.34 2.55
C LYS A 54 -22.06 -1.94 4.01
N ILE A 55 -21.43 -2.76 4.84
CA ILE A 55 -21.27 -2.53 6.27
C ILE A 55 -19.83 -2.07 6.52
N ILE A 56 -19.68 -0.95 7.22
CA ILE A 56 -18.37 -0.42 7.60
C ILE A 56 -17.63 -1.44 8.46
N GLY A 57 -16.35 -1.66 8.16
CA GLY A 57 -15.50 -2.61 8.89
C GLY A 57 -15.66 -4.07 8.50
N ASN A 58 -16.46 -4.39 7.48
CA ASN A 58 -16.56 -5.76 6.96
C ASN A 58 -15.66 -5.97 5.74
N PRO A 59 -14.55 -6.73 5.87
CA PRO A 59 -13.69 -7.05 4.75
C PRO A 59 -14.24 -8.22 3.93
N VAL A 60 -13.87 -8.27 2.65
CA VAL A 60 -14.16 -9.37 1.73
C VAL A 60 -12.89 -9.74 0.96
N TYR A 61 -12.53 -11.02 1.01
CA TYR A 61 -11.49 -11.58 0.14
C TYR A 61 -12.02 -11.80 -1.28
N ILE A 62 -11.23 -11.38 -2.27
CA ILE A 62 -11.57 -11.45 -3.68
C ILE A 62 -10.43 -12.15 -4.41
N ASP A 63 -10.72 -13.38 -4.83
CA ASP A 63 -9.88 -14.17 -5.70
C ASP A 63 -10.39 -14.07 -7.15
N ALA A 64 -9.52 -13.58 -8.05
CA ALA A 64 -9.74 -13.64 -9.49
C ALA A 64 -8.39 -13.74 -10.21
N SER A 65 -8.41 -14.24 -11.44
CA SER A 65 -7.20 -14.33 -12.23
C SER A 65 -6.66 -12.94 -12.60
N GLY A 66 -5.37 -12.71 -12.38
CA GLY A 66 -4.69 -11.47 -12.75
C GLY A 66 -4.89 -10.29 -11.79
N ILE A 67 -5.42 -10.51 -10.58
CA ILE A 67 -5.51 -9.49 -9.53
C ILE A 67 -4.63 -9.85 -8.34
N GLY A 68 -3.77 -8.91 -7.94
CA GLY A 68 -2.79 -9.15 -6.88
C GLY A 68 -1.95 -10.42 -7.07
N THR A 69 -1.16 -10.73 -6.05
CA THR A 69 -0.29 -11.89 -6.01
C THR A 69 -1.05 -13.11 -5.49
N LYS A 70 -1.92 -12.90 -4.50
CA LYS A 70 -2.81 -13.92 -3.91
C LYS A 70 -4.27 -13.46 -3.90
N GLY A 71 -4.64 -12.53 -4.78
CA GLY A 71 -5.92 -11.84 -4.73
C GLY A 71 -5.85 -10.54 -3.92
N ILE A 72 -7.02 -10.01 -3.56
CA ILE A 72 -7.12 -8.77 -2.80
C ILE A 72 -8.13 -8.90 -1.66
N ILE A 73 -7.96 -8.09 -0.61
CA ILE A 73 -8.94 -7.92 0.46
C ILE A 73 -9.45 -6.49 0.37
N VAL A 74 -10.78 -6.33 0.28
CA VAL A 74 -11.44 -5.02 0.20
C VAL A 74 -12.30 -4.83 1.43
N MET A 75 -12.31 -3.63 2.00
CA MET A 75 -13.13 -3.31 3.16
C MET A 75 -13.74 -1.91 3.02
N ASN A 76 -14.97 -1.74 3.50
CA ASN A 76 -15.58 -0.42 3.63
C ASN A 76 -15.02 0.27 4.87
N SER A 77 -14.31 1.40 4.67
CA SER A 77 -13.72 2.19 5.74
C SER A 77 -14.63 3.30 6.26
N GLY A 78 -15.84 3.45 5.70
CA GLY A 78 -16.83 4.46 6.06
C GLY A 78 -16.90 5.62 5.08
N PHE A 79 -17.99 6.40 5.15
CA PHE A 79 -18.22 7.60 4.32
C PHE A 79 -18.08 7.34 2.80
N ASP A 80 -18.62 6.22 2.32
CA ASP A 80 -18.49 5.73 0.95
C ASP A 80 -17.04 5.57 0.47
N GLN A 81 -16.10 5.41 1.41
CA GLN A 81 -14.70 5.09 1.15
C GLN A 81 -14.43 3.61 1.37
N PHE A 82 -13.51 3.09 0.57
CA PHE A 82 -13.07 1.70 0.64
C PHE A 82 -11.55 1.68 0.72
N VAL A 83 -11.04 0.61 1.29
CA VAL A 83 -9.61 0.30 1.29
C VAL A 83 -9.42 -1.08 0.68
N ALA A 84 -8.33 -1.26 -0.04
CA ALA A 84 -8.01 -2.51 -0.69
C ALA A 84 -6.53 -2.82 -0.49
N PHE A 85 -6.24 -4.07 -0.14
CA PHE A 85 -4.88 -4.54 0.13
C PHE A 85 -4.62 -5.87 -0.59
N GLU A 86 -3.35 -6.13 -0.89
CA GLU A 86 -2.86 -7.45 -1.29
C GLU A 86 -3.26 -8.50 -0.24
N ALA A 87 -3.74 -9.66 -0.71
CA ALA A 87 -4.15 -10.75 0.16
C ALA A 87 -2.98 -11.66 0.57
N SER A 88 -1.76 -11.43 0.05
CA SER A 88 -0.54 -12.11 0.50
C SER A 88 0.10 -11.44 1.72
N CYS A 89 0.72 -12.23 2.59
CA CYS A 89 1.59 -11.74 3.66
C CYS A 89 2.69 -10.82 3.10
N ALA A 90 2.97 -9.72 3.80
CA ALA A 90 3.85 -8.68 3.30
C ALA A 90 5.34 -8.88 3.64
N ASN A 91 5.70 -9.83 4.50
CA ASN A 91 7.04 -9.91 5.09
C ASN A 91 7.85 -11.14 4.69
N HIS A 92 7.39 -11.91 3.70
CA HIS A 92 8.14 -12.97 3.06
C HIS A 92 7.60 -13.27 1.66
N ALA A 93 8.38 -13.99 0.85
CA ALA A 93 7.94 -14.38 -0.49
C ALA A 93 6.65 -15.22 -0.44
N PRO A 94 5.68 -14.96 -1.34
CA PRO A 94 4.42 -15.70 -1.39
C PRO A 94 4.63 -17.21 -1.53
N ASN A 95 3.88 -17.99 -0.77
CA ASN A 95 3.98 -19.44 -0.72
C ASN A 95 2.59 -20.06 -0.41
N SER A 96 2.52 -21.28 0.11
CA SER A 96 1.26 -21.97 0.39
C SER A 96 0.49 -21.45 1.63
N CYS A 97 1.17 -20.88 2.63
CA CYS A 97 0.53 -20.31 3.82
C CYS A 97 0.34 -18.79 3.73
N SER A 98 0.79 -18.16 2.64
CA SER A 98 0.94 -16.72 2.58
C SER A 98 -0.36 -15.96 2.31
N THR A 99 -1.50 -16.61 2.08
CA THR A 99 -2.78 -15.90 1.95
C THR A 99 -3.27 -15.51 3.34
N LEU A 100 -3.56 -14.23 3.54
CA LEU A 100 -4.07 -13.70 4.80
C LEU A 100 -5.43 -14.29 5.14
N VAL A 101 -5.57 -14.71 6.40
CA VAL A 101 -6.84 -15.11 7.00
C VAL A 101 -7.50 -13.88 7.61
N ILE A 102 -8.75 -13.62 7.25
CA ILE A 102 -9.53 -12.52 7.81
C ILE A 102 -10.00 -12.92 9.22
N ASP A 103 -9.63 -12.12 10.21
CA ASP A 103 -10.12 -12.20 11.59
C ASP A 103 -10.67 -10.83 12.03
N GLY A 104 -11.99 -10.68 11.96
CA GLY A 104 -12.67 -9.41 12.19
C GLY A 104 -12.23 -8.33 11.21
N GLN A 105 -11.50 -7.33 11.72
CA GLN A 105 -10.98 -6.18 10.96
C GLN A 105 -9.47 -6.29 10.72
N ASN A 106 -8.90 -7.48 10.94
CA ASN A 106 -7.47 -7.76 10.76
C ASN A 106 -7.26 -8.88 9.74
N GLY A 107 -6.12 -8.85 9.07
CA GLY A 107 -5.59 -9.96 8.27
C GLY A 107 -4.46 -10.63 9.04
N ILE A 108 -4.51 -11.95 9.19
CA ILE A 108 -3.50 -12.74 9.90
C ILE A 108 -2.73 -13.58 8.88
N CYS A 109 -1.41 -13.52 8.93
CA CYS A 109 -0.54 -14.39 8.15
C CYS A 109 -0.32 -15.71 8.89
N ASP A 110 -0.73 -16.84 8.29
CA ASP A 110 -0.57 -18.15 8.93
C ASP A 110 0.90 -18.63 8.97
N CYS A 111 1.79 -18.05 8.17
CA CYS A 111 3.20 -18.44 8.13
C CYS A 111 4.00 -17.99 9.36
N ASP A 112 3.73 -16.79 9.86
CA ASP A 112 4.54 -16.11 10.88
C ASP A 112 3.71 -15.44 11.98
N ALA A 113 2.38 -15.59 11.95
CA ALA A 113 1.41 -15.00 12.86
C ALA A 113 1.44 -13.46 12.91
N LEU A 114 1.99 -12.81 11.88
CA LEU A 114 1.88 -11.36 11.74
C LEU A 114 0.44 -10.96 11.42
N SER A 115 -0.02 -9.90 12.06
CA SER A 115 -1.37 -9.37 12.02
C SER A 115 -1.36 -7.95 11.50
N TYR A 116 -2.27 -7.64 10.59
CA TYR A 116 -2.35 -6.37 9.90
C TYR A 116 -3.75 -5.78 10.06
N SER A 117 -3.85 -4.47 10.31
CA SER A 117 -5.13 -3.77 10.31
C SER A 117 -5.65 -3.66 8.88
N LEU A 118 -6.85 -4.16 8.61
CA LEU A 118 -7.49 -4.03 7.29
C LEU A 118 -8.11 -2.64 7.08
N PHE A 119 -8.08 -1.73 8.06
CA PHE A 119 -8.42 -0.32 7.85
C PHE A 119 -7.27 0.49 7.27
N THR A 120 -6.04 0.16 7.70
CA THR A 120 -4.86 1.01 7.47
C THR A 120 -3.77 0.31 6.70
N GLY A 121 -3.82 -1.02 6.58
CA GLY A 121 -2.75 -1.87 6.06
C GLY A 121 -1.60 -2.07 7.03
N GLN A 122 -1.64 -1.44 8.20
CA GLN A 122 -0.52 -1.39 9.14
C GLN A 122 -0.25 -2.74 9.80
N LEU A 123 1.03 -3.13 9.91
CA LEU A 123 1.47 -4.25 10.73
C LEU A 123 1.32 -3.93 12.23
N LEU A 124 0.63 -4.80 12.96
CA LEU A 124 0.22 -4.58 14.35
C LEU A 124 1.17 -5.20 15.38
N ASN A 125 1.85 -6.28 15.02
CA ASN A 125 2.73 -7.06 15.90
C ASN A 125 4.07 -7.36 15.19
N PRO A 126 4.91 -6.33 14.95
CA PRO A 126 6.20 -6.53 14.31
C PRO A 126 7.06 -7.53 15.08
N ALA A 127 7.74 -8.43 14.37
CA ALA A 127 8.72 -9.31 14.97
C ALA A 127 9.85 -8.49 15.60
N ASN A 128 10.38 -8.95 16.74
CA ASN A 128 11.54 -8.34 17.43
C ASN A 128 12.87 -8.59 16.69
N SER A 129 12.84 -8.71 15.37
CA SER A 129 14.03 -8.90 14.54
C SER A 129 14.61 -7.55 14.13
N THR A 130 15.89 -7.56 13.74
CA THR A 130 16.54 -6.39 13.12
C THR A 130 16.12 -6.20 11.66
N GLU A 131 15.26 -7.09 11.13
CA GLU A 131 14.81 -7.02 9.75
C GLU A 131 13.72 -5.97 9.59
N ARG A 132 13.68 -5.34 8.41
CA ARG A 132 12.67 -4.36 8.09
C ARG A 132 11.33 -5.06 7.91
N ASN A 133 10.33 -4.61 8.66
CA ASN A 133 8.95 -5.00 8.45
C ASN A 133 8.26 -4.10 7.42
N TYR A 134 7.28 -4.66 6.72
CA TYR A 134 6.45 -4.03 5.71
C TYR A 134 4.98 -4.10 6.12
N ASP A 135 4.26 -2.99 5.90
CA ASP A 135 2.80 -2.97 5.89
C ASP A 135 2.25 -3.66 4.64
N LEU A 136 0.94 -3.87 4.58
CA LEU A 136 0.29 -4.45 3.40
C LEU A 136 0.46 -3.55 2.17
N LEU A 137 0.62 -4.18 1.00
CA LEU A 137 0.59 -3.47 -0.27
C LEU A 137 -0.85 -2.99 -0.53
N ALA A 138 -1.03 -1.67 -0.58
CA ALA A 138 -2.33 -1.04 -0.84
C ALA A 138 -2.61 -0.91 -2.34
N TYR A 139 -3.89 -1.04 -2.70
CA TYR A 139 -4.41 -0.74 -4.03
C TYR A 139 -5.33 0.47 -3.99
N GLN A 140 -5.49 1.12 -5.14
CA GLN A 140 -6.37 2.28 -5.28
C GLN A 140 -7.83 1.82 -5.37
N THR A 141 -8.72 2.61 -4.80
CA THR A 141 -10.17 2.38 -4.88
C THR A 141 -10.91 3.61 -5.36
N GLN A 142 -11.99 3.40 -6.11
CA GLN A 142 -12.91 4.45 -6.52
C GLN A 142 -14.35 3.95 -6.39
N ALA A 143 -15.14 4.57 -5.51
CA ALA A 143 -16.56 4.28 -5.36
C ALA A 143 -17.41 5.18 -6.26
N SER A 144 -18.41 4.60 -6.92
CA SER A 144 -19.41 5.33 -7.71
C SER A 144 -20.76 4.61 -7.65
N GLY A 145 -21.71 5.20 -6.93
CA GLY A 145 -23.01 4.59 -6.69
C GLY A 145 -22.88 3.23 -6.03
N ASN A 146 -23.22 2.18 -6.77
CA ASN A 146 -23.23 0.80 -6.28
C ASN A 146 -22.05 -0.03 -6.81
N THR A 147 -21.04 0.64 -7.39
CA THR A 147 -19.82 0.01 -7.90
C THR A 147 -18.60 0.52 -7.15
N VAL A 148 -17.72 -0.39 -6.74
CA VAL A 148 -16.39 -0.08 -6.22
C VAL A 148 -15.36 -0.60 -7.20
N ARG A 149 -14.58 0.29 -7.81
CA ARG A 149 -13.46 -0.08 -8.68
C ARG A 149 -12.19 -0.19 -7.83
N VAL A 150 -11.43 -1.27 -8.03
CA VAL A 150 -10.10 -1.46 -7.40
C VAL A 150 -9.05 -1.64 -8.48
N PHE A 151 -7.92 -0.93 -8.37
CA PHE A 151 -6.88 -0.90 -9.39
C PHE A 151 -5.49 -0.58 -8.83
N ASN A 152 -4.47 -0.85 -9.65
CA ASN A 152 -3.08 -0.47 -9.44
C ASN A 152 -2.54 0.25 -10.68
#